data_AF-A0A5S4ZV32-F1
#
_entry.id   AF-A0A5S4ZV32-F1
#
_cell.length_a   1.000
_cell.length_b   1.000
_cell.length_c   1.000
_cell.angle_alpha   90.00
_cell.angle_beta   90.00
_cell.angle_gamma   90.00
#
_symmetry.space_group_name_H-M   'P 1'
#
loop_
_entity.id
_entity.type
_entity.pdbx_description
1 polymer ?
#
loop_
_entity_poly.entity_id
_entity_poly.type
_entity_poly.pdbx_seq_one_letter_code
_entity_poly.pdbx_strand_id
1 'polypeptide(L)'
;MPTFVMAEKCDGCKGQDKTACMYACPNDIMVLDKDKMKAYNRDPWHCWECLCCAKACPQQAIDLRGYADFVPMGASVTPLRGSDNIMWTVKFRNGMVKRFKFPIRTTEEGTAVPGGDFAEGDGDLNSPALFTEPASLLLDAVPTIKK
;
A
#
# COMPACT_ATOMS: atom_id res chain seq x y z
N MET A 1 17.66 10.82 -2.06
CA MET A 1 17.52 9.38 -2.39
C MET A 1 16.40 8.79 -1.54
N PRO A 2 15.18 8.75 -2.07
CA PRO A 2 14.08 7.95 -1.52
C PRO A 2 14.30 6.44 -1.72
N THR A 3 13.26 5.65 -1.98
CA THR A 3 13.34 4.17 -1.97
C THR A 3 14.51 3.60 -2.77
N PHE A 4 15.24 2.65 -2.18
CA PHE A 4 16.39 1.99 -2.79
C PHE A 4 16.32 0.48 -2.59
N VAL A 5 17.04 -0.26 -3.44
CA VAL A 5 17.03 -1.72 -3.47
C VAL A 5 18.35 -2.27 -2.94
N MET A 6 18.29 -3.13 -1.93
CA MET A 6 19.40 -3.92 -1.40
C MET A 6 19.74 -5.03 -2.39
N ALA A 7 20.87 -4.90 -3.09
CA ALA A 7 21.24 -5.78 -4.20
C ALA A 7 21.44 -7.24 -3.75
N GLU A 8 21.89 -7.45 -2.51
CA GLU A 8 22.11 -8.73 -1.88
C GLU A 8 20.81 -9.50 -1.58
N LYS A 9 19.68 -8.80 -1.43
CA LYS A 9 18.36 -9.42 -1.18
C LYS A 9 17.49 -9.52 -2.42
N CYS A 10 17.61 -8.55 -3.33
CA CYS A 10 16.76 -8.51 -4.52
C CYS A 10 17.10 -9.68 -5.45
N ASP A 11 16.12 -10.50 -5.78
CA ASP A 11 16.23 -11.60 -6.73
C ASP A 11 15.70 -11.24 -8.13
N GLY A 12 15.25 -10.00 -8.33
CA GLY A 12 14.57 -9.57 -9.56
C GLY A 12 13.17 -10.17 -9.72
N CYS A 13 12.54 -10.66 -8.64
CA CYS A 13 11.26 -11.39 -8.67
C CYS A 13 11.30 -12.60 -9.62
N LYS A 14 12.43 -13.32 -9.66
CA LYS A 14 12.55 -14.56 -10.43
C LYS A 14 11.51 -15.58 -9.97
N GLY A 15 10.84 -16.22 -10.94
CA GLY A 15 9.80 -17.23 -10.66
C GLY A 15 8.44 -16.66 -10.27
N GLN A 16 8.24 -15.35 -10.35
CA GLN A 16 6.95 -14.69 -10.19
C GLN A 16 6.45 -14.18 -11.55
N ASP A 17 5.14 -14.12 -11.73
CA ASP A 17 4.53 -13.60 -12.97
C ASP A 17 4.81 -12.10 -13.20
N LYS A 18 5.07 -11.36 -12.12
CA LYS A 18 5.25 -9.90 -12.12
C LYS A 18 6.38 -9.49 -11.21
N THR A 19 7.09 -8.43 -11.59
CA THR A 19 8.01 -7.75 -10.68
C THR A 19 7.20 -6.93 -9.67
N ALA A 20 7.10 -7.40 -8.43
CA ALA A 20 6.18 -6.86 -7.43
C ALA A 20 6.35 -5.36 -7.19
N CYS A 21 7.60 -4.88 -7.08
CA CYS A 21 7.86 -3.46 -6.83
C CYS A 21 7.53 -2.55 -8.02
N MET A 22 7.71 -3.03 -9.25
CA MET A 22 7.31 -2.33 -10.47
C MET A 22 5.78 -2.25 -10.55
N TYR A 23 5.10 -3.37 -10.32
CA TYR A 23 3.63 -3.44 -10.33
C TYR A 23 2.98 -2.57 -9.24
N ALA A 24 3.56 -2.54 -8.04
CA ALA A 24 2.99 -1.84 -6.89
C ALA A 24 3.31 -0.35 -6.84
N CYS A 25 4.20 0.17 -7.69
CA CYS A 25 4.59 1.57 -7.63
C CYS A 25 3.53 2.47 -8.29
N PRO A 26 2.86 3.35 -7.54
CA PRO A 26 1.78 4.18 -8.11
C PRO A 26 2.30 5.26 -9.08
N ASN A 27 3.60 5.54 -9.08
CA ASN A 27 4.21 6.56 -9.93
C ASN A 27 5.19 5.99 -10.98
N ASP A 28 5.13 4.68 -11.23
CA ASP A 28 5.96 3.97 -12.23
C ASP A 28 7.48 4.18 -12.09
N ILE A 29 7.99 4.49 -10.89
CA ILE A 29 9.43 4.79 -10.69
C ILE A 29 10.27 3.55 -10.35
N MET A 30 9.64 2.42 -10.01
CA MET A 30 10.36 1.16 -9.74
C MET A 30 10.47 0.33 -11.02
N VAL A 31 11.70 0.01 -11.44
CA VAL A 31 11.95 -0.71 -12.70
C VAL A 31 12.95 -1.84 -12.49
N LEU A 32 12.83 -2.91 -13.28
CA LEU A 32 13.80 -4.00 -13.33
C LEU A 32 14.94 -3.68 -14.31
N ASP A 33 16.17 -3.67 -13.84
CA ASP A 33 17.37 -3.74 -14.67
C ASP A 33 17.50 -5.19 -15.18
N LYS A 34 17.32 -5.41 -16.49
CA LYS A 34 17.32 -6.75 -17.11
C LYS A 34 18.71 -7.38 -17.20
N ASP A 35 19.76 -6.56 -17.18
CA ASP A 35 21.13 -7.07 -17.27
C ASP A 35 21.59 -7.57 -15.90
N LYS A 36 21.27 -6.81 -14.85
CA LYS A 36 21.63 -7.17 -13.47
C LYS A 36 20.61 -8.10 -12.80
N MET A 37 19.39 -8.15 -13.34
CA MET A 37 18.23 -8.78 -12.71
C MET A 37 17.98 -8.24 -11.30
N LYS A 38 18.06 -6.91 -11.14
CA LYS A 38 17.80 -6.19 -9.89
C LYS A 38 16.87 -5.02 -10.15
N ALA A 39 15.91 -4.80 -9.26
CA ALA A 39 15.08 -3.62 -9.33
C ALA A 39 15.86 -2.36 -8.90
N TYR A 40 15.45 -1.20 -9.37
CA TYR A 40 15.94 0.10 -8.91
C TYR A 40 14.85 1.17 -9.03
N ASN A 41 15.06 2.30 -8.35
CA ASN A 41 14.24 3.49 -8.51
C ASN A 41 14.85 4.38 -9.60
N ARG A 42 14.15 4.56 -10.73
CA ARG A 42 14.63 5.35 -11.87
C ARG A 42 14.56 6.85 -11.65
N ASP A 43 13.65 7.30 -10.80
CA ASP A 43 13.45 8.72 -10.50
C ASP A 43 13.18 8.95 -9.00
N PRO A 44 14.26 9.11 -8.23
CA PRO A 44 14.17 9.35 -6.80
C PRO A 44 13.43 10.65 -6.44
N TRP A 45 13.39 11.66 -7.32
CA TRP A 45 12.71 12.94 -7.05
C TRP A 45 11.19 12.81 -7.09
N HIS A 46 10.68 11.86 -7.88
CA HIS A 46 9.26 11.57 -8.01
C HIS A 46 8.76 10.52 -7.02
N CYS A 47 9.57 10.13 -6.04
CA CYS A 47 9.15 9.20 -5.00
C CYS A 47 8.32 9.93 -3.93
N TRP A 48 7.19 9.34 -3.55
CA TRP A 48 6.30 9.86 -2.51
C TRP A 48 6.43 9.13 -1.16
N GLU A 49 7.46 8.29 -1.01
CA GLU A 49 7.74 7.54 0.23
C GLU A 49 6.56 6.69 0.78
N CYS A 50 5.59 6.32 -0.08
CA CYS A 50 4.41 5.54 0.31
C CYS A 50 4.70 4.10 0.78
N LEU A 51 5.92 3.61 0.51
CA LEU A 51 6.40 2.26 0.80
C LEU A 51 5.57 1.13 0.15
N CYS A 52 4.76 1.40 -0.87
CA CYS A 52 4.01 0.36 -1.59
C CYS A 52 4.95 -0.70 -2.17
N CYS A 53 6.06 -0.26 -2.80
CA CYS A 53 7.08 -1.17 -3.32
C CYS A 53 7.76 -1.99 -2.22
N ALA A 54 8.04 -1.40 -1.06
CA ALA A 54 8.64 -2.10 0.07
C ALA A 54 7.71 -3.13 0.71
N LYS A 55 6.43 -2.77 0.91
CA LYS A 55 5.38 -3.67 1.43
C LYS A 55 5.12 -4.84 0.48
N ALA A 56 5.22 -4.63 -0.82
CA ALA A 56 4.97 -5.65 -1.84
C ALA A 56 6.19 -6.55 -2.13
N CYS A 57 7.41 -6.15 -1.73
CA CYS A 57 8.62 -6.90 -2.06
C CYS A 57 8.69 -8.21 -1.25
N PRO A 58 8.60 -9.40 -1.88
CA PRO A 58 8.60 -10.67 -1.16
C PRO A 58 9.92 -10.95 -0.45
N GLN A 59 11.04 -10.49 -1.02
CA GLN A 59 12.38 -10.64 -0.44
C GLN A 59 12.72 -9.57 0.61
N GLN A 60 11.81 -8.61 0.85
CA GLN A 60 12.06 -7.45 1.71
C GLN A 60 13.36 -6.72 1.33
N ALA A 61 13.59 -6.59 0.02
CA ALA A 61 14.81 -6.06 -0.57
C ALA A 61 14.76 -4.54 -0.78
N ILE A 62 13.70 -3.86 -0.36
CA ILE A 62 13.51 -2.43 -0.56
C ILE A 62 13.41 -1.75 0.79
N ASP A 63 14.23 -0.72 0.96
CA ASP A 63 14.15 0.18 2.11
C ASP A 63 14.01 1.62 1.62
N LEU A 64 13.77 2.53 2.55
CA LEU A 64 13.60 3.94 2.30
C LEU A 64 14.66 4.73 3.06
N ARG A 65 15.32 5.64 2.34
CA ARG A 65 16.10 6.71 2.96
C ARG A 65 15.31 8.01 2.76
N GLY A 66 15.07 8.76 3.82
CA GLY A 66 14.27 9.99 3.72
C GLY A 66 14.88 11.02 2.76
N TYR A 67 14.04 11.91 2.23
CA TYR A 67 14.45 13.02 1.36
C TYR A 67 15.70 13.76 1.89
N ALA A 68 16.71 13.89 1.04
CA ALA A 68 18.02 14.38 1.47
C ALA A 68 18.01 15.88 1.80
N ASP A 69 17.01 16.60 1.32
CA ASP A 69 16.81 18.04 1.49
C ASP A 69 16.55 18.42 2.95
N PHE A 70 15.99 17.50 3.75
CA PHE A 70 15.64 17.78 5.15
C PHE A 70 15.76 16.60 6.13
N VAL A 71 16.01 15.37 5.67
CA VAL A 71 16.11 14.20 6.56
C VAL A 71 17.58 13.83 6.84
N PRO A 72 18.04 13.93 8.11
CA PRO A 72 19.38 13.46 8.50
C PRO A 72 19.54 11.95 8.28
N MET A 73 20.76 11.50 8.01
CA MET A 73 21.05 10.08 7.83
C MET A 73 20.84 9.25 9.11
N GLY A 74 20.66 7.93 8.95
CA GLY A 74 20.74 6.96 10.05
C GLY A 74 19.41 6.51 10.66
N ALA A 75 18.29 7.08 10.23
CA ALA A 75 16.97 6.59 10.58
C ALA A 75 16.41 5.65 9.50
N SER A 76 15.54 4.71 9.89
CA SER A 76 14.80 3.83 8.96
C SER A 76 13.42 3.46 9.51
N VAL A 77 12.49 3.17 8.59
CA VAL A 77 11.11 2.75 8.90
C VAL A 77 10.76 1.55 8.03
N THR A 78 10.82 0.36 8.61
CA THR A 78 10.70 -0.90 7.86
C THR A 78 9.35 -1.57 8.13
N PRO A 79 8.49 -1.75 7.11
CA PRO A 79 7.24 -2.51 7.22
C PRO A 79 7.46 -4.02 7.06
N LEU A 80 6.62 -4.80 7.74
CA LEU A 80 6.39 -6.21 7.49
C LEU A 80 4.87 -6.43 7.47
N ARG A 81 4.29 -6.49 6.26
CA ARG A 81 2.84 -6.61 6.04
C ARG A 81 2.45 -8.08 5.91
N GLY A 82 1.55 -8.54 6.78
CA GLY A 82 0.85 -9.83 6.65
C GLY A 82 -0.51 -9.66 5.98
N SER A 83 -1.39 -10.66 6.14
CA SER A 83 -2.75 -10.66 5.59
C SER A 83 -3.73 -9.80 6.42
N ASP A 84 -3.66 -9.89 7.75
CA ASP A 84 -4.59 -9.27 8.70
C ASP A 84 -3.94 -8.17 9.57
N ASN A 85 -2.61 -8.11 9.59
CA ASN A 85 -1.84 -7.13 10.37
C ASN A 85 -0.59 -6.62 9.65
N ILE A 86 -0.05 -5.51 10.12
CA ILE A 86 1.23 -4.95 9.69
C ILE A 86 2.11 -4.65 10.91
N MET A 87 3.37 -5.07 10.85
CA MET A 87 4.38 -4.73 11.82
C MET A 87 5.31 -3.65 11.29
N TRP A 88 5.75 -2.76 12.17
CA TRP A 88 6.67 -1.67 11.86
C TRP A 88 7.85 -1.69 12.80
N THR A 89 9.05 -1.57 12.25
CA THR A 89 10.27 -1.28 13.01
C THR A 89 10.76 0.11 12.65
N VAL A 90 10.78 1.01 13.63
CA VAL A 90 11.29 2.38 13.49
C VAL A 90 12.63 2.46 14.20
N LYS A 91 13.71 2.68 13.45
CA LYS A 91 15.05 2.91 13.99
C LYS A 91 15.38 4.39 13.88
N PHE A 92 15.67 5.02 15.01
CA PHE A 92 16.10 6.42 15.07
C PHE A 92 17.60 6.52 14.81
N ARG A 93 18.06 7.71 14.40
CA ARG A 93 19.48 8.02 14.17
C ARG A 93 20.37 7.70 15.37
N ASN A 94 19.87 7.86 16.59
CA ASN A 94 20.60 7.57 17.82
C ASN A 94 20.63 6.08 18.20
N GLY A 95 20.11 5.19 17.34
CA GLY A 95 20.08 3.75 17.59
C GLY A 95 18.84 3.27 18.35
N MET A 96 17.98 4.15 18.86
CA MET A 96 16.72 3.75 19.49
C MET A 96 15.84 3.00 18.49
N VAL A 97 15.24 1.88 18.92
CA VAL A 97 14.34 1.07 18.10
C VAL A 97 12.97 1.02 18.76
N LYS A 98 11.93 1.34 18.01
CA LYS A 98 10.52 1.16 18.39
C LYS A 98 9.88 0.14 17.45
N ARG A 99 9.04 -0.74 18.01
CA ARG A 99 8.28 -1.74 17.25
C ARG A 99 6.80 -1.58 17.50
N PHE A 100 6.01 -1.67 16.44
CA PHE A 100 4.57 -1.53 16.48
C PHE A 100 3.93 -2.66 15.67
N LYS A 101 2.70 -3.01 16.02
CA LYS A 101 1.85 -3.93 15.28
C LYS A 101 0.44 -3.37 15.23
N PHE A 102 -0.14 -3.30 14.03
CA PHE A 102 -1.48 -2.77 13.82
C PHE A 102 -2.31 -3.77 13.00
N PRO A 103 -3.59 -4.00 13.34
CA PRO A 103 -4.51 -4.72 12.45
C PRO A 103 -4.75 -3.89 11.18
N ILE A 104 -4.89 -4.56 10.03
CA ILE A 104 -5.18 -3.92 8.73
C ILE A 104 -6.43 -4.47 8.06
N ARG A 105 -6.92 -5.64 8.48
CA ARG A 105 -8.09 -6.29 7.88
C ARG A 105 -8.75 -7.23 8.88
N THR A 106 -10.08 -7.29 8.86
CA THR A 106 -10.90 -8.19 9.70
C THR A 106 -11.55 -9.33 8.91
N THR A 107 -11.44 -9.31 7.59
CA THR A 107 -11.96 -10.32 6.65
C THR A 107 -10.83 -10.85 5.78
N GLU A 108 -11.01 -12.02 5.17
CA GLU A 108 -10.00 -12.61 4.29
C GLU A 108 -9.83 -11.82 2.98
N GLU A 109 -8.65 -11.91 2.38
CA GLU A 109 -8.38 -11.31 1.07
C GLU A 109 -9.16 -12.01 -0.05
N GLY A 110 -9.76 -11.24 -0.96
CA GLY A 110 -10.57 -11.78 -2.05
C GLY A 110 -12.02 -12.15 -1.69
N THR A 111 -12.45 -12.01 -0.43
CA THR A 111 -13.80 -12.41 -0.01
C THR A 111 -14.80 -11.25 0.14
N ALA A 112 -14.47 -10.05 -0.36
CA ALA A 112 -15.37 -8.90 -0.26
C ALA A 112 -16.62 -9.10 -1.15
N VAL A 113 -17.81 -8.99 -0.56
CA VAL A 113 -19.09 -9.00 -1.28
C VAL A 113 -19.43 -7.55 -1.67
N PRO A 114 -19.48 -7.18 -2.96
CA PRO A 114 -19.65 -5.78 -3.37
C PRO A 114 -20.92 -5.11 -2.83
N GLY A 115 -22.02 -5.86 -2.72
CA GLY A 115 -23.28 -5.37 -2.16
C GLY A 115 -23.32 -5.32 -0.62
N GLY A 116 -22.29 -5.83 0.07
CA GLY A 116 -22.25 -5.85 1.54
C GLY A 116 -23.46 -6.55 2.18
N ASP A 117 -23.97 -7.62 1.54
CA ASP A 117 -25.17 -8.36 1.92
C ASP A 117 -26.50 -7.57 1.85
N PHE A 118 -26.49 -6.38 1.25
CA PHE A 118 -27.70 -5.63 0.92
C PHE A 118 -28.18 -5.94 -0.50
N ALA A 119 -29.50 -5.95 -0.69
CA ALA A 119 -30.12 -6.03 -2.01
C ALA A 119 -30.02 -4.67 -2.74
N GLU A 120 -30.25 -4.71 -4.06
CA GLU A 120 -30.49 -3.49 -4.83
C GLU A 120 -31.68 -2.72 -4.26
N GLY A 121 -31.56 -1.39 -4.21
CA GLY A 121 -32.61 -0.46 -3.78
C GLY A 121 -33.76 -0.35 -4.79
N ASP A 122 -34.27 0.85 -4.99
CA ASP A 122 -35.40 1.09 -5.92
C ASP A 122 -35.05 0.91 -7.40
N GLY A 123 -33.77 0.92 -7.76
CA GLY A 123 -33.28 0.80 -9.14
C GLY A 123 -33.61 2.00 -10.03
N ASP A 124 -34.11 3.11 -9.47
CA ASP A 124 -34.44 4.32 -10.25
C ASP A 124 -33.21 5.20 -10.42
N LEU A 125 -32.71 5.31 -11.64
CA LEU A 125 -31.57 6.17 -11.98
C LEU A 125 -31.82 7.67 -11.74
N ASN A 126 -33.08 8.08 -11.58
CA ASN A 126 -33.44 9.46 -11.23
C ASN A 126 -33.55 9.67 -9.71
N SER A 127 -33.55 8.59 -8.93
CA SER A 127 -33.53 8.63 -7.46
C SER A 127 -32.17 9.13 -6.99
N PRO A 128 -32.10 9.91 -5.89
CA PRO A 128 -30.83 10.26 -5.27
C PRO A 128 -30.20 9.07 -4.52
N ALA A 129 -30.90 7.94 -4.39
CA ALA A 129 -30.41 6.74 -3.72
C ALA A 129 -29.24 6.11 -4.46
N LEU A 130 -28.20 5.70 -3.72
CA LEU A 130 -27.15 4.83 -4.24
C LEU A 130 -27.64 3.37 -4.28
N PHE A 131 -26.85 2.50 -4.95
CA PHE A 131 -27.19 1.11 -5.28
C PHE A 131 -27.94 0.31 -4.19
N THR A 132 -27.52 0.37 -2.93
CA THR A 132 -28.11 -0.42 -1.82
C THR A 132 -28.90 0.42 -0.82
N GLU A 133 -29.11 1.70 -1.12
CA GLU A 133 -29.82 2.61 -0.23
C GLU A 133 -31.34 2.46 -0.37
N PRO A 134 -32.12 2.73 0.70
CA PRO A 134 -31.69 3.22 2.01
C PRO A 134 -31.21 2.12 2.99
N ALA A 135 -31.34 0.84 2.62
CA ALA A 135 -31.06 -0.27 3.53
C ALA A 135 -29.63 -0.25 4.06
N SER A 136 -28.63 0.06 3.22
CA SER A 136 -27.23 0.17 3.63
C SER A 136 -26.89 1.39 4.50
N LEU A 137 -27.78 2.40 4.53
CA LEU A 137 -27.69 3.52 5.47
C LEU A 137 -28.21 3.15 6.86
N LEU A 138 -28.91 2.02 6.99
CA LEU A 138 -29.66 1.63 8.20
C LEU A 138 -30.72 2.68 8.58
N LEU A 139 -31.37 3.27 7.57
CA LEU A 139 -32.43 4.26 7.70
C LEU A 139 -33.67 3.83 6.91
N ASP A 140 -34.83 4.37 7.28
CA ASP A 140 -36.09 4.09 6.58
C ASP A 140 -36.15 4.75 5.18
N ALA A 141 -35.37 5.82 4.97
CA ALA A 141 -35.32 6.56 3.71
C ALA A 141 -33.97 7.30 3.56
N VAL A 142 -33.61 7.62 2.31
CA VAL A 142 -32.42 8.41 1.99
C VAL A 142 -32.59 9.85 2.54
N PRO A 143 -31.64 10.37 3.33
CA PRO A 143 -31.72 11.72 3.87
C PRO A 143 -31.83 12.78 2.78
N THR A 144 -32.79 13.70 2.93
CA THR A 144 -32.95 14.85 2.03
C THR A 144 -32.68 16.16 2.76
N ILE A 145 -32.14 17.14 2.05
CA ILE A 145 -31.94 18.49 2.58
C ILE A 145 -33.30 19.21 2.57
N LYS A 146 -33.73 19.74 3.72
CA LYS A 146 -34.88 20.65 3.77
C LYS A 146 -34.52 21.92 2.98
N LYS A 147 -35.26 22.16 1.91
CA LYS A 147 -35.14 23.38 1.11
C LYS A 147 -35.82 24.56 1.79
#